data_AF-A0A970PQ17-F1
#
_entry.id   AF-A0A970PQ17-F1
#
_cell.length_a   1.000
_cell.length_b   1.000
_cell.length_c   1.000
_cell.angle_alpha   90.00
_cell.angle_beta   90.00
_cell.angle_gamma   90.00
#
_symmetry.space_group_name_H-M   'P 1'
#
loop_
_entity.id
_entity.type
_entity.pdbx_description
1 polymer ?
#
loop_
_entity_poly.entity_id
_entity_poly.type
_entity_poly.pdbx_seq_one_letter_code
_entity_poly.pdbx_strand_id
1 'polypeptide(L)'
;FRAQFPLLARLLNMRVSPRAHEFLVSLLFGLLLPVVSISFGFLSVRRLQLMPLSTGEMTWFLLSPRSRAVIPMTHFAAGLLGLLLQYAIIALTAWLARFIWPLWSPDVTAVIRTCLGAALMSSLPLGAAVYFACTTKTGKLSPWLHILTVLFLAIRMMANLRGPWDYLRYLTPFSLFDAWGVLAAGHKAVLLSFIPLMMGTLLALIGALRFCSREIDIGEMRE
;
A
#
# COMPACT_ATOMS: atom_id res chain seq x y z
N PHE A 1 3.83 22.01 20.39
CA PHE A 1 3.62 21.63 18.98
C PHE A 1 2.19 21.85 18.49
N ARG A 2 1.16 21.15 19.00
CA ARG A 2 -0.23 21.32 18.51
C ARG A 2 -0.88 22.67 18.82
N ALA A 3 -0.55 23.27 19.97
CA ALA A 3 -0.96 24.64 20.32
C ALA A 3 -0.28 25.71 19.44
N GLN A 4 0.87 25.37 18.85
CA GLN A 4 1.61 26.26 17.94
C GLN A 4 1.21 26.04 16.47
N PHE A 5 0.81 24.81 16.08
CA PHE A 5 0.45 24.47 14.70
C PHE A 5 -0.81 23.56 14.61
N PRO A 6 -2.02 24.09 14.88
CA PRO A 6 -3.26 23.31 14.91
C PRO A 6 -3.65 22.74 13.53
N LEU A 7 -3.33 23.46 12.45
CA LEU A 7 -3.55 23.03 11.07
C LEU A 7 -2.70 21.80 10.72
N LEU A 8 -1.40 21.84 11.02
CA LEU A 8 -0.48 20.74 10.74
C LEU A 8 -0.89 19.46 11.46
N ALA A 9 -1.33 19.56 12.72
CA ALA A 9 -1.78 18.40 13.48
C ALA A 9 -3.06 17.77 12.92
N ARG A 10 -3.99 18.56 12.36
CA ARG A 10 -5.18 18.02 11.68
C ARG A 10 -4.83 17.36 10.35
N LEU A 11 -3.90 17.96 9.59
CA LEU A 11 -3.41 17.47 8.30
C LEU A 11 -2.73 16.09 8.46
N LEU A 12 -1.94 15.93 9.53
CA LEU A 12 -1.31 14.67 9.93
C LEU A 12 -2.26 13.66 10.61
N ASN A 13 -3.55 13.97 10.69
CA ASN A 13 -4.58 13.15 11.34
C ASN A 13 -4.32 12.86 12.84
N MET A 14 -3.53 13.69 13.52
CA MET A 14 -3.39 13.58 14.97
C MET A 14 -4.76 13.91 15.58
N ARG A 15 -5.33 13.07 16.46
CA ARG A 15 -6.56 13.41 17.22
C ARG A 15 -6.21 13.73 18.67
N VAL A 16 -7.00 14.59 19.31
CA VAL A 16 -6.83 14.86 20.75
C VAL A 16 -7.37 13.64 21.44
N SER A 17 -6.48 12.83 21.98
CA SER A 17 -6.88 11.76 22.87
C SER A 17 -6.05 11.84 24.14
N PRO A 18 -6.66 11.68 25.33
CA PRO A 18 -5.95 11.66 26.60
C PRO A 18 -4.97 10.49 26.72
N ARG A 19 -4.98 9.53 25.78
CA ARG A 19 -4.18 8.31 25.86
C ARG A 19 -3.06 8.30 24.81
N ALA A 20 -1.83 8.07 25.26
CA ALA A 20 -0.63 8.05 24.40
C ALA A 20 -0.72 7.06 23.22
N HIS A 21 -1.51 5.99 23.37
CA HIS A 21 -1.70 4.98 22.33
C HIS A 21 -2.52 5.47 21.14
N GLU A 22 -3.56 6.29 21.37
CA GLU A 22 -4.36 6.87 20.29
C GLU A 22 -3.53 7.89 19.49
N PHE A 23 -2.58 8.56 20.14
CA PHE A 23 -1.61 9.43 19.48
C PHE A 23 -0.65 8.64 18.57
N LEU A 24 -0.03 7.58 19.09
CA LEU A 24 0.86 6.70 18.31
C LEU A 24 0.13 6.08 17.12
N VAL A 25 -1.07 5.54 17.32
CA VAL A 25 -1.90 4.97 16.25
C VAL A 25 -2.25 6.02 15.20
N SER A 26 -2.58 7.26 15.61
CA SER A 26 -2.94 8.33 14.68
C SER A 26 -1.80 8.73 13.74
N LEU A 27 -0.59 8.87 14.27
CA LEU A 27 0.58 9.25 13.49
C LEU A 27 1.05 8.08 12.61
N LEU A 28 1.10 6.88 13.21
CA LEU A 28 1.60 5.70 12.54
C LEU A 28 0.70 5.33 11.36
N PHE A 29 -0.61 5.17 11.58
CA PHE A 29 -1.56 4.76 10.53
C PHE A 29 -2.05 5.91 9.63
N GLY A 30 -1.98 7.16 10.11
CA GLY A 30 -2.41 8.32 9.35
C GLY A 30 -1.45 8.75 8.24
N LEU A 31 -0.14 8.52 8.44
CA LEU A 31 0.89 8.98 7.50
C LEU A 31 2.03 7.97 7.30
N LEU A 32 2.69 7.57 8.38
CA LEU A 32 3.98 6.87 8.27
C LEU A 32 3.84 5.49 7.61
N LEU A 33 2.91 4.67 8.09
CA LEU A 33 2.62 3.33 7.57
C LEU A 33 2.20 3.34 6.10
N PRO A 34 1.26 4.20 5.66
CA PRO A 34 0.93 4.33 4.24
C PRO A 34 2.14 4.63 3.36
N VAL A 35 2.98 5.61 3.76
CA VAL A 35 4.17 6.00 2.98
C VAL A 35 5.17 4.85 2.88
N VAL A 36 5.46 4.19 4.01
CA VAL A 36 6.39 3.05 4.06
C VAL A 36 5.88 1.89 3.21
N SER A 37 4.59 1.56 3.31
CA SER A 37 3.99 0.42 2.59
C SER A 37 3.93 0.66 1.08
N ILE A 38 3.62 1.89 0.66
CA ILE A 38 3.67 2.28 -0.76
C ILE A 38 5.10 2.18 -1.29
N SER A 39 6.07 2.71 -0.53
CA SER A 39 7.49 2.66 -0.90
C SER A 39 7.99 1.22 -1.01
N PHE A 40 7.59 0.37 -0.06
CA PHE A 40 7.88 -1.06 -0.10
C PHE A 40 7.27 -1.73 -1.34
N GLY A 41 6.03 -1.41 -1.70
CA GLY A 41 5.38 -1.93 -2.91
C GLY A 41 6.15 -1.58 -4.18
N PHE A 42 6.57 -0.31 -4.34
CA PHE A 42 7.37 0.12 -5.49
C PHE A 42 8.76 -0.51 -5.53
N LEU A 43 9.42 -0.62 -4.37
CA LEU A 43 10.73 -1.27 -4.30
C LEU A 43 10.63 -2.76 -4.64
N SER A 44 9.58 -3.43 -4.17
CA SER A 44 9.30 -4.85 -4.45
C SER A 44 9.11 -5.08 -5.93
N VAL A 45 8.27 -4.29 -6.60
CA VAL A 45 8.07 -4.40 -8.06
C VAL A 45 9.36 -4.06 -8.83
N ARG A 46 10.10 -3.04 -8.38
CA ARG A 46 11.38 -2.70 -9.01
C ARG A 46 12.37 -3.86 -8.94
N ARG A 47 12.51 -4.51 -7.78
CA ARG A 47 13.46 -5.62 -7.59
C ARG A 47 13.00 -6.92 -8.25
N LEU A 48 11.71 -7.25 -8.17
CA LEU A 48 11.18 -8.51 -8.66
C LEU A 48 10.91 -8.50 -10.18
N GLN A 49 10.52 -7.35 -10.73
CA GLN A 49 10.05 -7.30 -12.12
C GLN A 49 10.91 -6.43 -13.04
N LEU A 50 11.30 -5.24 -12.61
CA LEU A 50 12.04 -4.30 -13.48
C LEU A 50 13.54 -4.59 -13.56
N MET A 51 14.15 -4.95 -12.43
CA MET A 51 15.58 -5.26 -12.38
C MET A 51 15.92 -6.50 -13.21
N PRO A 52 15.18 -7.64 -13.13
CA PRO A 52 15.42 -8.79 -13.99
C PRO A 52 15.15 -8.52 -15.48
N LEU A 53 14.28 -7.54 -15.78
CA LEU A 53 14.07 -7.08 -17.16
C LEU A 53 15.30 -6.30 -17.67
N SER A 54 15.88 -5.44 -16.82
CA SER A 54 17.07 -4.65 -17.18
C SER A 54 18.37 -5.45 -17.25
N THR A 55 18.50 -6.52 -16.47
CA THR A 55 19.69 -7.39 -16.47
C THR A 55 19.61 -8.53 -17.48
N GLY A 56 18.47 -8.67 -18.18
CA GLY A 56 18.22 -9.78 -19.10
C GLY A 56 17.91 -11.11 -18.42
N GLU A 57 17.93 -11.20 -17.08
CA GLU A 57 17.60 -12.42 -16.33
C GLU A 57 16.17 -12.92 -16.59
N MET A 58 15.25 -12.03 -16.95
CA MET A 58 13.87 -12.37 -17.30
C MET A 58 13.79 -13.31 -18.51
N THR A 59 14.81 -13.35 -19.39
CA THR A 59 14.87 -14.27 -20.54
C THR A 59 14.82 -15.73 -20.10
N TRP A 60 15.50 -16.10 -19.02
CA TRP A 60 15.48 -17.46 -18.47
C TRP A 60 14.09 -17.88 -18.01
N PHE A 61 13.32 -16.96 -17.43
CA PHE A 61 11.95 -17.22 -17.01
C PHE A 61 10.97 -17.31 -18.19
N LEU A 62 11.21 -16.57 -19.27
CA LEU A 62 10.39 -16.61 -20.49
C LEU A 62 10.60 -17.89 -21.32
N LEU A 63 11.76 -18.54 -21.17
CA LEU A 63 12.06 -19.84 -21.78
C LEU A 63 11.39 -21.01 -21.05
N SER A 64 10.82 -20.78 -19.86
CA SER A 64 10.07 -21.79 -19.11
C SER A 64 8.76 -22.15 -19.83
N PRO A 65 8.32 -23.43 -19.85
CA PRO A 65 7.06 -23.86 -20.48
C PRO A 65 5.79 -23.40 -19.74
N ARG A 66 5.89 -22.39 -18.86
CA ARG A 66 4.75 -21.84 -18.13
C ARG A 66 4.21 -20.59 -18.79
N SER A 67 2.91 -20.33 -18.58
CA SER A 67 2.27 -19.11 -19.06
C SER A 67 2.98 -17.86 -18.54
N ARG A 68 3.29 -16.93 -19.46
CA ARG A 68 3.98 -15.67 -19.16
C ARG A 68 3.24 -14.80 -18.14
N ALA A 69 1.93 -14.97 -17.98
CA ALA A 69 1.11 -14.26 -16.98
C ALA A 69 1.41 -14.69 -15.54
N VAL A 70 1.96 -15.90 -15.34
CA VAL A 70 2.26 -16.42 -13.99
C VAL A 70 3.38 -15.63 -13.33
N ILE A 71 4.33 -15.10 -14.11
CA ILE A 71 5.47 -14.33 -13.59
C ILE A 71 5.01 -13.05 -12.85
N PRO A 72 4.32 -12.09 -13.49
CA PRO A 72 3.85 -10.88 -12.81
C PRO A 72 2.84 -11.17 -11.70
N MET A 73 2.04 -12.24 -11.82
CA MET A 73 1.14 -12.69 -10.75
C MET A 73 1.90 -13.17 -9.51
N THR A 74 2.98 -13.92 -9.71
CA THR A 74 3.82 -14.39 -8.60
C THR A 74 4.50 -13.22 -7.92
N HIS A 75 4.98 -12.23 -8.68
CA HIS A 75 5.57 -11.02 -8.10
C HIS A 75 4.54 -10.19 -7.31
N PHE A 76 3.31 -10.06 -7.82
CA PHE A 76 2.22 -9.42 -7.09
C PHE A 76 1.90 -10.18 -5.79
N ALA A 77 1.79 -11.51 -5.84
CA ALA A 77 1.53 -12.34 -4.66
C ALA A 77 2.66 -12.24 -3.62
N ALA A 78 3.93 -12.23 -4.06
CA ALA A 78 5.08 -12.03 -3.20
C ALA A 78 5.07 -10.64 -2.53
N GLY A 79 4.76 -9.58 -3.29
CA GLY A 79 4.60 -8.23 -2.74
C GLY A 79 3.45 -8.14 -1.72
N LEU A 80 2.34 -8.82 -2.00
CA LEU A 80 1.17 -8.87 -1.10
C LEU A 80 1.51 -9.62 0.21
N LEU A 81 2.22 -10.75 0.12
CA LEU A 81 2.74 -11.46 1.30
C LEU A 81 3.69 -10.59 2.11
N GLY A 82 4.58 -9.84 1.44
CA GLY A 82 5.48 -8.89 2.10
C GLY A 82 4.73 -7.79 2.86
N LEU A 83 3.66 -7.23 2.26
CA LEU A 83 2.79 -6.27 2.93
C LEU A 83 2.10 -6.91 4.15
N LEU A 84 1.50 -8.10 3.99
CA LEU A 84 0.86 -8.81 5.11
C LEU A 84 1.84 -9.06 6.25
N LEU A 85 3.08 -9.46 5.95
CA LEU A 85 4.12 -9.67 6.94
C LEU A 85 4.52 -8.37 7.65
N GLN A 86 4.68 -7.27 6.91
CA GLN A 86 4.98 -5.95 7.48
C GLN A 86 3.93 -5.54 8.52
N TYR A 87 2.65 -5.70 8.21
CA TYR A 87 1.55 -5.37 9.12
C TYR A 87 1.37 -6.40 10.24
N ALA A 88 1.68 -7.68 10.01
CA ALA A 88 1.69 -8.72 11.03
C ALA A 88 2.76 -8.46 12.10
N ILE A 89 3.96 -8.02 11.70
CA ILE A 89 5.02 -7.62 12.63
C ILE A 89 4.55 -6.46 13.52
N ILE A 90 3.84 -5.48 12.95
CA ILE A 90 3.32 -4.33 13.70
C ILE A 90 2.21 -4.74 14.67
N ALA A 91 1.34 -5.66 14.27
CA ALA A 91 0.34 -6.23 15.17
C ALA A 91 1.01 -7.04 16.31
N LEU A 92 2.07 -7.80 16.00
CA LEU A 92 2.82 -8.58 16.97
C LEU A 92 3.55 -7.68 17.97
N THR A 93 4.17 -6.59 17.53
CA THR A 93 4.83 -5.64 18.44
C THR A 93 3.82 -4.95 19.36
N ALA A 94 2.64 -4.59 18.85
CA ALA A 94 1.56 -4.06 19.69
C ALA A 94 1.05 -5.09 20.70
N TRP A 95 0.99 -6.37 20.33
CA TRP A 95 0.63 -7.46 21.25
C TRP A 95 1.71 -7.69 22.31
N LEU A 96 3.00 -7.67 21.95
CA LEU A 96 4.10 -7.83 22.91
C LEU A 96 4.20 -6.64 23.88
N ALA A 97 3.90 -5.43 23.41
CA ALA A 97 3.95 -4.22 24.21
C ALA A 97 3.06 -4.28 25.47
N ARG A 98 1.96 -5.05 25.43
CA ARG A 98 1.05 -5.25 26.59
C ARG A 98 1.74 -5.88 27.80
N PHE A 99 2.79 -6.68 27.57
CA PHE A 99 3.52 -7.37 28.63
C PHE A 99 4.64 -6.50 29.21
N ILE A 100 5.20 -5.61 28.40
CA ILE A 100 6.32 -4.73 28.79
C ILE A 100 5.79 -3.49 29.51
N TRP A 101 4.66 -2.95 29.05
CA TRP A 101 4.02 -1.78 29.64
C TRP A 101 2.60 -2.12 30.11
N PRO A 102 2.41 -2.65 31.33
CA PRO A 102 1.08 -3.05 31.82
C PRO A 102 0.10 -1.87 32.01
N LEU A 103 0.59 -0.64 32.18
CA LEU A 103 -0.25 0.57 32.13
C LEU A 103 -0.76 0.89 30.71
N TRP A 104 -0.10 0.33 29.69
CA TRP A 104 -0.51 0.42 28.31
C TRP A 104 -1.37 -0.80 27.98
N SER A 105 -2.70 -0.65 28.05
CA SER A 105 -3.67 -1.67 27.64
C SER A 105 -4.23 -1.36 26.24
N PRO A 106 -3.46 -1.56 25.15
CA PRO A 106 -3.98 -1.40 23.81
C PRO A 106 -5.04 -2.48 23.53
N ASP A 107 -6.15 -2.10 22.90
CA ASP A 107 -7.08 -3.07 22.33
C ASP A 107 -6.40 -3.76 21.13
N VAL A 108 -5.82 -4.93 21.41
CA VAL A 108 -5.11 -5.76 20.42
C VAL A 108 -6.02 -6.09 19.23
N THR A 109 -7.32 -6.33 19.47
CA THR A 109 -8.24 -6.71 18.40
C THR A 109 -8.48 -5.54 17.44
N ALA A 110 -8.59 -4.33 17.97
CA ALA A 110 -8.68 -3.11 17.15
C ALA A 110 -7.40 -2.90 16.33
N VAL A 111 -6.21 -3.11 16.93
CA VAL A 111 -4.92 -2.97 16.23
C VAL A 111 -4.76 -4.00 15.11
N ILE A 112 -5.14 -5.26 15.34
CA ILE A 112 -5.08 -6.30 14.29
C ILE A 112 -5.99 -5.93 13.12
N ARG A 113 -7.21 -5.44 13.40
CA ARG A 113 -8.16 -5.02 12.36
C ARG A 113 -7.64 -3.81 11.56
N THR A 114 -7.03 -2.82 12.22
CA THR A 114 -6.45 -1.67 11.52
C THR A 114 -5.24 -2.08 10.69
N CYS A 115 -4.37 -2.96 11.20
CA CYS A 115 -3.27 -3.54 10.44
C CYS A 115 -3.76 -4.27 9.19
N LEU A 116 -4.77 -5.13 9.33
CA LEU A 116 -5.34 -5.87 8.21
C LEU A 116 -5.94 -4.93 7.15
N GLY A 117 -6.78 -3.97 7.57
CA GLY A 117 -7.39 -3.03 6.64
C GLY A 117 -6.36 -2.13 5.92
N ALA A 118 -5.27 -1.77 6.59
CA ALA A 118 -4.18 -0.99 6.00
C ALA A 118 -3.32 -1.81 5.02
N ALA A 119 -3.08 -3.09 5.32
CA ALA A 119 -2.42 -4.03 4.41
C ALA A 119 -3.22 -4.21 3.12
N LEU A 120 -4.53 -4.44 3.26
CA LEU A 120 -5.46 -4.58 2.14
C LEU A 120 -5.53 -3.30 1.29
N MET A 121 -5.52 -2.11 1.92
CA MET A 121 -5.48 -0.85 1.17
C MET A 121 -4.19 -0.73 0.34
N SER A 122 -3.05 -1.07 0.95
CA SER A 122 -1.73 -1.00 0.31
C SER A 122 -1.54 -1.93 -0.89
N SER A 123 -2.45 -2.89 -1.11
CA SER A 123 -2.44 -3.74 -2.29
C SER A 123 -2.79 -3.00 -3.60
N LEU A 124 -3.55 -1.90 -3.52
CA LEU A 124 -3.90 -1.09 -4.69
C LEU A 124 -2.68 -0.44 -5.35
N PRO A 125 -1.83 0.36 -4.65
CA PRO A 125 -0.63 0.92 -5.24
C PRO A 125 0.37 -0.16 -5.69
N LEU A 126 0.42 -1.31 -5.01
CA LEU A 126 1.21 -2.47 -5.46
C LEU A 126 0.69 -3.01 -6.81
N GLY A 127 -0.61 -3.21 -6.94
CA GLY A 127 -1.22 -3.68 -8.20
C GLY A 127 -1.02 -2.70 -9.35
N ALA A 128 -1.15 -1.40 -9.08
CA ALA A 128 -0.83 -0.35 -10.04
C ALA A 128 0.64 -0.40 -10.47
N ALA A 129 1.56 -0.59 -9.53
CA ALA A 129 2.98 -0.72 -9.84
C ALA A 129 3.29 -1.91 -10.74
N VAL A 130 2.70 -3.08 -10.46
CA VAL A 130 2.82 -4.27 -11.31
C VAL A 130 2.27 -4.01 -12.71
N TYR A 131 1.10 -3.38 -12.82
CA TYR A 131 0.52 -3.00 -14.11
C TYR A 131 1.47 -2.11 -14.92
N PHE A 132 1.99 -1.03 -14.34
CA PHE A 132 2.91 -0.13 -15.03
C PHE A 132 4.24 -0.81 -15.38
N ALA A 133 4.75 -1.68 -14.52
CA ALA A 133 5.94 -2.47 -14.79
C ALA A 133 5.74 -3.42 -15.98
N CYS A 134 4.57 -4.06 -16.11
CA CYS A 134 4.23 -4.89 -17.27
C CYS A 134 4.15 -4.09 -18.58
N THR A 135 3.70 -2.83 -18.52
CA THR A 135 3.59 -1.96 -19.72
C THR A 135 4.91 -1.34 -20.15
N THR A 136 5.89 -1.23 -19.26
CA THR A 136 7.16 -0.54 -19.57
C THR A 136 8.14 -1.49 -20.25
N LYS A 137 8.92 -1.01 -21.23
CA LYS A 137 9.98 -1.78 -21.89
C LYS A 137 11.37 -1.54 -21.28
N THR A 138 11.60 -0.36 -20.71
CA THR A 138 12.94 0.19 -20.42
C THR A 138 13.47 -0.16 -19.02
N GLY A 139 12.95 -1.18 -18.34
CA GLY A 139 13.40 -1.58 -17.00
C GLY A 139 13.26 -0.49 -15.91
N LYS A 140 12.57 0.62 -16.21
CA LYS A 140 12.37 1.75 -15.31
C LYS A 140 10.88 1.90 -15.02
N LEU A 141 10.52 2.19 -13.77
CA LEU A 141 9.15 2.49 -13.40
C LEU A 141 8.82 3.92 -13.86
N SER A 142 7.63 4.14 -14.41
CA SER A 142 7.21 5.49 -14.82
C SER A 142 7.26 6.47 -13.63
N PRO A 143 7.89 7.66 -13.77
CA PRO A 143 7.92 8.66 -12.71
C PRO A 143 6.51 9.17 -12.37
N TRP A 144 5.59 9.14 -13.36
CA TRP A 144 4.20 9.55 -13.19
C TRP A 144 3.45 8.73 -12.13
N LEU A 145 3.79 7.45 -11.97
CA LEU A 145 3.15 6.61 -10.95
C LEU A 145 3.49 7.09 -9.53
N HIS A 146 4.75 7.47 -9.30
CA HIS A 146 5.18 8.02 -8.02
C HIS A 146 4.49 9.35 -7.74
N ILE A 147 4.48 10.25 -8.74
CA ILE A 147 3.83 11.57 -8.64
C ILE A 147 2.34 11.42 -8.34
N LEU A 148 1.63 10.55 -9.07
CA LEU A 148 0.21 10.32 -8.88
C LEU A 148 -0.10 9.74 -7.49
N THR A 149 0.73 8.81 -7.02
CA THR A 149 0.53 8.18 -5.70
C THR A 149 0.80 9.16 -4.56
N VAL A 150 1.84 9.99 -4.68
CA VAL A 150 2.12 11.08 -3.73
C VAL A 150 1.01 12.14 -3.77
N LEU A 151 0.50 12.49 -4.96
CA LEU A 151 -0.62 13.42 -5.11
C LEU A 151 -1.88 12.88 -4.43
N PHE A 152 -2.24 11.62 -4.63
CA PHE A 152 -3.38 11.00 -3.95
C PHE A 152 -3.17 10.93 -2.43
N LEU A 153 -1.96 10.69 -1.95
CA LEU A 153 -1.66 10.76 -0.53
C LEU A 153 -1.83 12.19 0.00
N ALA A 154 -1.36 13.20 -0.73
CA ALA A 154 -1.51 14.60 -0.37
C ALA A 154 -2.99 15.03 -0.32
N ILE A 155 -3.79 14.62 -1.30
CA ILE A 155 -5.24 14.88 -1.32
C ILE A 155 -5.93 14.20 -0.12
N ARG A 156 -5.56 12.96 0.21
CA ARG A 156 -6.05 12.29 1.43
C ARG A 156 -5.69 13.08 2.69
N MET A 157 -4.47 13.61 2.77
CA MET A 157 -4.05 14.42 3.91
C MET A 157 -4.83 15.74 4.02
N MET A 158 -5.14 16.38 2.88
CA MET A 158 -6.03 17.55 2.85
C MET A 158 -7.46 17.20 3.29
N ALA A 159 -7.96 16.03 2.91
CA ALA A 159 -9.29 15.57 3.31
C ALA A 159 -9.43 15.33 4.83
N ASN A 160 -8.31 15.20 5.56
CA ASN A 160 -8.32 15.13 7.02
C ASN A 160 -8.67 16.45 7.71
N LEU A 161 -8.60 17.60 7.00
CA LEU A 161 -8.87 18.93 7.55
C LEU A 161 -10.35 19.15 7.93
N ARG A 162 -11.27 18.32 7.39
CA ARG A 162 -12.74 18.34 7.55
C ARG A 162 -13.40 19.66 7.12
N GLY A 163 -14.72 19.66 6.89
CA GLY A 163 -15.48 20.85 6.46
C GLY A 163 -15.65 20.93 4.94
N PRO A 164 -15.37 22.07 4.26
CA PRO A 164 -15.60 22.19 2.81
C PRO A 164 -14.76 21.21 1.97
N TRP A 165 -13.70 20.66 2.56
CA TRP A 165 -12.81 19.68 1.94
C TRP A 165 -13.26 18.22 2.10
N ASP A 166 -14.41 17.95 2.73
CA ASP A 166 -14.89 16.57 2.92
C ASP A 166 -15.20 15.85 1.59
N TYR A 167 -15.53 16.60 0.53
CA TYR A 167 -15.70 16.06 -0.82
C TYR A 167 -14.41 15.44 -1.38
N LEU A 168 -13.22 15.89 -0.96
CA LEU A 168 -11.93 15.33 -1.40
C LEU A 168 -11.75 13.88 -0.95
N ARG A 169 -12.51 13.41 0.06
CA ARG A 169 -12.50 12.00 0.44
C ARG A 169 -12.92 11.12 -0.74
N TYR A 170 -13.90 11.52 -1.54
CA TYR A 170 -14.35 10.69 -2.67
C TYR A 170 -13.38 10.68 -3.85
N LEU A 171 -12.37 11.56 -3.86
CA LEU A 171 -11.44 11.72 -4.98
C LEU A 171 -10.26 10.73 -4.95
N THR A 172 -9.99 10.10 -3.80
CA THR A 172 -8.82 9.24 -3.64
C THR A 172 -9.24 7.85 -3.17
N PRO A 173 -8.69 6.78 -3.77
CA PRO A 173 -9.01 5.44 -3.32
C PRO A 173 -8.48 5.18 -1.89
N PHE A 174 -7.45 5.92 -1.46
CA PHE A 174 -6.86 5.82 -0.12
C PHE A 174 -7.77 6.33 1.01
N SER A 175 -8.83 7.08 0.71
CA SER A 175 -9.79 7.54 1.71
C SER A 175 -10.78 6.46 2.16
N LEU A 176 -10.94 5.38 1.36
CA LEU A 176 -11.81 4.25 1.72
C LEU A 176 -11.36 3.57 3.01
N PHE A 177 -10.08 3.73 3.37
CA PHE A 177 -9.54 3.28 4.64
C PHE A 177 -9.52 4.41 5.68
N ASP A 178 -10.54 4.42 6.54
CA ASP A 178 -10.57 5.23 7.77
C ASP A 178 -10.08 4.38 8.96
N ALA A 179 -8.84 4.61 9.37
CA ALA A 179 -8.24 3.94 10.54
C ALA A 179 -9.04 4.18 11.83
N TRP A 180 -9.74 5.32 11.95
CA TRP A 180 -10.59 5.63 13.09
C TRP A 180 -11.97 4.99 12.98
N GLY A 181 -12.51 4.89 11.77
CA GLY A 181 -13.71 4.12 11.48
C GLY A 181 -13.52 2.63 11.79
N VAL A 182 -12.33 2.07 11.57
CA VAL A 182 -12.00 0.69 11.98
C VAL A 182 -11.90 0.56 13.50
N LEU A 183 -11.35 1.56 14.18
CA LEU A 183 -11.29 1.59 15.65
C LEU A 183 -12.69 1.68 16.29
N ALA A 184 -13.64 2.41 15.67
CA ALA A 184 -14.95 2.72 16.24
C ALA A 184 -16.13 1.87 15.71
N ALA A 185 -16.10 1.44 14.44
CA ALA A 185 -17.23 0.79 13.76
C ALA A 185 -17.07 -0.74 13.59
N GLY A 186 -15.95 -1.32 14.06
CA GLY A 186 -15.73 -2.77 14.04
C GLY A 186 -15.59 -3.37 12.63
N HIS A 187 -16.11 -4.59 12.42
CA HIS A 187 -15.88 -5.41 11.22
C HIS A 187 -16.28 -4.75 9.89
N LYS A 188 -17.27 -3.84 9.89
CA LYS A 188 -17.77 -3.18 8.66
C LYS A 188 -16.71 -2.35 7.95
N ALA A 189 -15.82 -1.70 8.70
CA ALA A 189 -14.78 -0.85 8.12
C ALA A 189 -13.64 -1.67 7.50
N VAL A 190 -13.38 -2.89 8.00
CA VAL A 190 -12.43 -3.82 7.35
C VAL A 190 -13.02 -4.36 6.05
N LEU A 191 -14.33 -4.54 5.97
CA LEU A 191 -15.01 -5.00 4.75
C LEU A 191 -14.79 -4.04 3.58
N LEU A 192 -14.80 -2.73 3.84
CA LEU A 192 -14.53 -1.70 2.83
C LEU A 192 -13.09 -1.78 2.28
N SER A 193 -12.12 -2.26 3.07
CA SER A 193 -10.75 -2.47 2.61
C SER A 193 -10.58 -3.58 1.58
N PHE A 194 -11.58 -4.46 1.39
CA PHE A 194 -11.54 -5.45 0.31
C PHE A 194 -11.71 -4.81 -1.08
N ILE A 195 -12.33 -3.63 -1.18
CA ILE A 195 -12.49 -2.93 -2.46
C ILE A 195 -11.11 -2.58 -3.07
N PRO A 196 -10.17 -1.94 -2.32
CA PRO A 196 -8.79 -1.77 -2.75
C PRO A 196 -8.08 -3.06 -3.17
N LEU A 197 -8.31 -4.17 -2.46
CA LEU A 197 -7.73 -5.47 -2.80
C LEU A 197 -8.21 -5.96 -4.16
N MET A 198 -9.53 -5.90 -4.40
CA MET A 198 -10.12 -6.31 -5.67
C MET A 198 -9.64 -5.41 -6.82
N MET A 199 -9.53 -4.10 -6.60
CA MET A 199 -8.99 -3.19 -7.62
C MET A 199 -7.50 -3.43 -7.89
N GLY A 200 -6.68 -3.64 -6.84
CA GLY A 200 -5.25 -3.90 -6.98
C GLY A 200 -4.97 -5.22 -7.72
N THR A 201 -5.69 -6.28 -7.36
CA THR A 201 -5.60 -7.59 -8.05
C THR A 201 -6.07 -7.49 -9.50
N LEU A 202 -7.16 -6.77 -9.79
CA LEU A 202 -7.63 -6.55 -11.15
C LEU A 202 -6.59 -5.80 -12.00
N LEU A 203 -5.96 -4.75 -11.46
CA LEU A 203 -4.89 -4.02 -12.16
C LEU A 203 -3.69 -4.93 -12.46
N ALA A 204 -3.28 -5.74 -11.48
CA ALA A 204 -2.21 -6.72 -11.70
C ALA A 204 -2.59 -7.74 -12.78
N LEU A 205 -3.86 -8.17 -12.83
CA LEU A 205 -4.37 -9.11 -13.84
C LEU A 205 -4.35 -8.53 -15.24
N ILE A 206 -4.85 -7.31 -15.40
CA ILE A 206 -4.79 -6.58 -16.68
C ILE A 206 -3.33 -6.40 -17.11
N GLY A 207 -2.43 -6.09 -16.16
CA GLY A 207 -0.99 -6.00 -16.41
C GLY A 207 -0.40 -7.31 -16.92
N ALA A 208 -0.73 -8.43 -16.26
CA ALA A 208 -0.28 -9.76 -16.63
C ALA A 208 -0.80 -10.21 -18.02
N LEU A 209 -2.07 -9.93 -18.33
CA LEU A 209 -2.65 -10.21 -19.64
C LEU A 209 -1.95 -9.43 -20.77
N ARG A 210 -1.64 -8.15 -20.53
CA ARG A 210 -0.88 -7.34 -21.48
C ARG A 210 0.57 -7.78 -21.64
N PHE A 211 1.16 -8.34 -20.60
CA PHE A 211 2.48 -8.94 -20.67
C PHE A 211 2.48 -10.19 -21.55
N CYS A 212 1.42 -11.01 -21.51
CA CYS A 212 1.25 -12.16 -22.39
C CYS A 212 1.09 -11.81 -23.87
N SER A 213 0.35 -10.75 -24.19
CA SER A 213 0.12 -10.32 -25.57
C SER A 213 1.33 -9.63 -26.20
N ARG A 214 2.41 -9.42 -25.45
CA ARG A 214 3.65 -8.87 -25.98
C ARG A 214 4.49 -9.96 -26.63
N GLU A 215 4.80 -9.76 -27.90
CA GLU A 215 5.99 -10.32 -28.52
C GLU A 215 7.19 -9.61 -27.90
N ILE A 216 7.87 -10.31 -26.99
CA ILE A 216 9.16 -9.87 -26.47
C ILE A 216 10.18 -10.40 -27.48
N ASP A 217 10.59 -9.54 -28.40
CA ASP A 217 11.60 -9.87 -29.39
C ASP A 217 12.94 -10.03 -28.67
N ILE A 218 13.50 -11.24 -28.71
CA ILE A 218 14.70 -11.62 -27.94
C ILE A 218 15.94 -10.86 -28.47
N GLY A 219 15.85 -10.25 -29.66
CA GLY A 219 16.90 -9.43 -30.26
C GLY A 219 17.13 -8.07 -29.62
N GLU A 220 16.09 -7.40 -29.07
CA GLU A 220 16.21 -6.04 -28.50
C GLU A 220 16.85 -6.01 -27.08
N MET A 221 17.00 -7.16 -26.41
CA MET A 221 17.53 -7.22 -25.03
C MET A 221 19.06 -7.47 -24.97
N ARG A 222 19.74 -7.43 -26.12
CA ARG A 222 21.18 -7.69 -26.25
C ARG A 222 22.01 -6.46 -26.66
N GLU A 223 21.36 -5.31 -26.90
CA GLU A 223 22.01 -4.00 -27.10
C GLU A 223 21.86 -3.12 -25.86
#